data_AF-K4ALL7-F1
#
_entry.id   AF-K4ALL7-F1
#
_cell.length_a   1.000
_cell.length_b   1.000
_cell.length_c   1.000
_cell.angle_alpha   90.00
_cell.angle_beta   90.00
_cell.angle_gamma   90.00
#
_symmetry.space_group_name_H-M   'P 1'
#
loop_
_entity.id
_entity.type
_entity.pdbx_description
1 polymer ?
#
loop_
_entity_poly.entity_id
_entity_poly.type
_entity_poly.pdbx_seq_one_letter_code
_entity_poly.pdbx_strand_id
1 'polypeptide(L)'
;MEEELVSEWKNHVTHRLDEILPANTSIQSSLIKERALSITSDNFFVPSTIAFVCITKEADLTHELLKHGAKPTDDMIQQSSVIRMGALGLVNLKGCQSIASSAAMVGMAKEAKMMCDWMKRESKLLTFSMSEPPELEGACFIRNRTLGVMINILQESTFPSSKVSGKSDQILLM
;
A
#
# COMPACT_ATOMS: atom_id res chain seq x y z
N MET A 1 -22.50 9.47 1.39
CA MET A 1 -21.55 9.36 0.26
C MET A 1 -20.17 8.87 0.73
N GLU A 2 -19.41 9.61 1.56
CA GLU A 2 -18.13 9.11 2.09
C GLU A 2 -18.28 7.97 3.11
N GLU A 3 -19.22 8.08 4.06
CA GLU A 3 -19.46 7.04 5.08
C GLU A 3 -20.00 5.73 4.48
N GLU A 4 -20.78 5.84 3.41
CA GLU A 4 -21.35 4.73 2.66
C GLU A 4 -20.25 3.93 1.94
N LEU A 5 -19.30 4.64 1.33
CA LEU A 5 -18.11 4.05 0.68
C LEU A 5 -17.15 3.42 1.69
N VAL A 6 -16.97 4.02 2.88
CA VAL A 6 -16.17 3.42 3.96
C VAL A 6 -16.84 2.15 4.51
N SER A 7 -18.17 2.12 4.57
CA SER A 7 -18.92 0.93 5.00
C SER A 7 -18.85 -0.21 3.97
N GLU A 8 -19.00 0.11 2.66
CA GLU A 8 -18.84 -0.85 1.57
C GLU A 8 -17.41 -1.39 1.49
N TRP A 9 -16.41 -0.54 1.75
CA TRP A 9 -15.01 -0.94 1.80
C TRP A 9 -14.71 -1.85 2.99
N LYS A 10 -15.18 -1.49 4.20
CA LYS A 10 -15.04 -2.36 5.39
C LYS A 10 -15.64 -3.73 5.14
N ASN A 11 -16.87 -3.80 4.61
CA ASN A 11 -17.54 -5.06 4.30
C ASN A 11 -16.79 -5.89 3.24
N HIS A 12 -16.27 -5.25 2.19
CA HIS A 12 -15.50 -5.94 1.15
C HIS A 12 -14.10 -6.38 1.59
N VAL A 13 -13.46 -5.66 2.53
CA VAL A 13 -12.12 -6.01 3.04
C VAL A 13 -12.19 -7.16 4.04
N THR A 14 -13.21 -7.19 4.91
CA THR A 14 -13.41 -8.33 5.83
C THR A 14 -13.77 -9.62 5.12
N HIS A 15 -14.39 -9.57 3.94
CA HIS A 15 -14.82 -10.77 3.20
C HIS A 15 -13.81 -11.23 2.12
N ARG A 16 -12.78 -10.43 1.78
CA ARG A 16 -11.86 -10.71 0.66
C ARG A 16 -10.42 -11.07 1.04
N LEU A 17 -10.13 -11.34 2.31
CA LEU A 17 -8.83 -11.89 2.67
C LEU A 17 -8.66 -13.37 2.25
N ASP A 18 -9.76 -14.09 2.00
CA ASP A 18 -9.73 -15.52 1.68
C ASP A 18 -9.99 -15.87 0.20
N GLU A 19 -10.49 -14.94 -0.62
CA GLU A 19 -10.79 -15.22 -2.04
C GLU A 19 -10.42 -14.03 -2.95
N ILE A 20 -9.22 -14.02 -3.53
CA ILE A 20 -8.95 -13.14 -4.69
C ILE A 20 -8.26 -13.93 -5.79
N LEU A 21 -9.08 -14.41 -6.73
CA LEU A 21 -8.69 -14.96 -8.03
C LEU A 21 -8.07 -13.89 -8.97
N PRO A 22 -7.27 -14.29 -9.98
CA PRO A 22 -6.25 -13.45 -10.61
C PRO A 22 -6.70 -12.54 -11.77
N ALA A 23 -7.97 -12.56 -12.18
CA ALA A 23 -8.38 -12.00 -13.48
C ALA A 23 -8.74 -10.50 -13.48
N ASN A 24 -8.90 -9.86 -12.32
CA ASN A 24 -9.41 -8.47 -12.22
C ASN A 24 -8.37 -7.45 -11.72
N THR A 25 -7.14 -7.88 -11.45
CA THR A 25 -6.08 -7.04 -10.88
C THR A 25 -5.55 -5.99 -11.85
N SER A 26 -5.52 -6.28 -13.16
CA SER A 26 -5.01 -5.36 -14.19
C SER A 26 -5.93 -4.17 -14.44
N ILE A 27 -7.25 -4.42 -14.60
CA ILE A 27 -8.25 -3.36 -14.83
C ILE A 27 -8.34 -2.45 -13.60
N GLN A 28 -8.38 -3.04 -12.40
CA GLN A 28 -8.36 -2.26 -11.17
C GLN A 28 -7.09 -1.44 -11.03
N SER A 29 -5.91 -1.98 -11.39
CA SER A 29 -4.66 -1.23 -11.35
C SER A 29 -4.68 -0.01 -12.28
N SER A 30 -5.23 -0.14 -13.48
CA SER A 30 -5.37 0.95 -14.45
C SER A 30 -6.30 2.05 -13.96
N LEU A 31 -7.46 1.68 -13.43
CA LEU A 31 -8.44 2.64 -12.87
C LEU A 31 -7.87 3.40 -11.68
N ILE A 32 -7.09 2.72 -10.83
CA ILE A 32 -6.43 3.37 -9.69
C ILE A 32 -5.36 4.34 -10.17
N LYS A 33 -4.58 3.99 -11.20
CA LYS A 33 -3.57 4.88 -11.81
C LYS A 33 -4.19 6.13 -12.41
N GLU A 34 -5.29 5.99 -13.15
CA GLU A 34 -5.99 7.12 -13.75
C GLU A 34 -6.56 8.07 -12.68
N ARG A 35 -7.15 7.50 -11.62
CA ARG A 35 -7.62 8.26 -10.46
C ARG A 35 -6.50 8.97 -9.72
N ALA A 36 -5.36 8.31 -9.51
CA ALA A 36 -4.17 8.91 -8.90
C ALA A 36 -3.70 10.15 -9.67
N LEU A 37 -3.57 10.04 -10.99
CA LEU A 37 -3.13 11.14 -11.86
C LEU A 37 -4.12 12.32 -11.84
N SER A 38 -5.43 12.03 -11.83
CA SER A 38 -6.46 13.06 -11.73
C SER A 38 -6.41 13.82 -10.39
N ILE A 39 -6.04 13.16 -9.29
CA ILE A 39 -6.00 13.76 -7.95
C ILE A 39 -4.72 14.58 -7.74
N THR A 40 -3.60 14.21 -8.38
CA THR A 40 -2.33 14.94 -8.25
C THR A 40 -2.31 16.33 -8.88
N SER A 41 -3.34 16.71 -9.65
CA SER A 41 -3.45 18.02 -10.32
C SER A 41 -3.98 19.14 -9.42
N ASP A 42 -4.71 18.80 -8.35
CA ASP A 42 -5.33 19.77 -7.45
C ASP A 42 -4.69 19.69 -6.06
N ASN A 43 -4.66 20.80 -5.34
CA ASN A 43 -3.97 20.96 -4.05
C ASN A 43 -4.48 19.98 -2.96
N PHE A 44 -3.91 18.77 -2.91
CA PHE A 44 -4.22 17.75 -1.90
C PHE A 44 -3.16 17.64 -0.80
N PHE A 45 -3.61 17.18 0.37
CA PHE A 45 -2.77 16.81 1.52
C PHE A 45 -1.61 15.89 1.08
N VAL A 46 -0.40 16.26 1.47
CA VAL A 46 0.86 15.54 1.14
C VAL A 46 0.77 14.01 1.29
N PRO A 47 0.12 13.43 2.32
CA PRO A 47 -0.03 11.97 2.48
C PRO A 47 -0.84 11.27 1.40
N SER A 48 -1.98 11.83 0.96
CA SER A 48 -2.85 11.21 -0.05
C SER A 48 -2.14 11.14 -1.40
N THR A 49 -1.47 12.22 -1.79
CA THR A 49 -0.62 12.28 -2.98
C THR A 49 0.48 11.24 -2.93
N ILE A 50 1.16 11.11 -1.79
CA ILE A 50 2.22 10.11 -1.59
C ILE A 50 1.67 8.69 -1.72
N ALA A 51 0.49 8.40 -1.16
CA ALA A 51 -0.14 7.10 -1.29
C ALA A 51 -0.41 6.74 -2.76
N PHE A 52 -0.96 7.68 -3.53
CA PHE A 52 -1.19 7.46 -4.95
C PHE A 52 0.09 7.28 -5.78
N VAL A 53 1.17 8.00 -5.43
CA VAL A 53 2.49 7.78 -6.04
C VAL A 53 3.02 6.39 -5.74
N CYS A 54 2.95 5.94 -4.48
CA CYS A 54 3.34 4.60 -4.07
C CYS A 54 2.54 3.53 -4.84
N ILE A 55 1.22 3.70 -4.90
CA ILE A 55 0.34 2.77 -5.60
C ILE A 55 0.71 2.66 -7.09
N THR A 56 0.95 3.81 -7.74
CA THR A 56 1.29 3.85 -9.15
C THR A 56 2.62 3.15 -9.41
N LYS A 57 3.65 3.36 -8.57
CA LYS A 57 4.95 2.70 -8.74
C LYS A 57 4.91 1.20 -8.51
N GLU A 58 4.13 0.74 -7.55
CA GLU A 58 3.92 -0.70 -7.32
C GLU A 58 3.10 -1.36 -8.44
N ALA A 59 2.17 -0.63 -9.05
CA ALA A 59 1.43 -1.10 -10.22
C ALA A 59 2.35 -1.18 -11.46
N ASP A 60 3.20 -0.18 -11.68
CA ASP A 60 4.21 -0.20 -12.75
C ASP A 60 5.20 -1.36 -12.55
N LEU A 61 5.63 -1.64 -11.31
CA LEU A 61 6.48 -2.79 -10.98
C LEU A 61 5.79 -4.12 -11.29
N THR A 62 4.53 -4.28 -10.85
CA THR A 62 3.73 -5.49 -11.13
C THR A 62 3.61 -5.73 -12.64
N HIS A 63 3.33 -4.66 -13.39
CA HIS A 63 3.23 -4.75 -14.85
C HIS A 63 4.56 -5.20 -15.48
N GLU A 64 5.68 -4.62 -15.05
CA GLU A 64 6.98 -4.97 -15.61
C GLU A 64 7.43 -6.40 -15.26
N LEU A 65 7.09 -6.88 -14.05
CA LEU A 65 7.30 -8.29 -13.66
C LEU A 65 6.54 -9.25 -14.59
N LEU A 66 5.24 -9.00 -14.78
CA LEU A 66 4.41 -9.82 -15.67
C LEU A 66 4.92 -9.81 -17.11
N LYS A 67 5.33 -8.64 -17.60
CA LYS A 67 5.91 -8.47 -18.94
C LYS A 67 7.18 -9.31 -19.14
N HIS A 68 7.97 -9.50 -18.09
CA HIS A 68 9.17 -10.34 -18.11
C HIS A 68 8.91 -11.81 -17.72
N GLY A 69 7.64 -12.23 -17.63
CA GLY A 69 7.27 -13.62 -17.45
C GLY A 69 7.03 -14.07 -16.00
N ALA A 70 6.93 -13.14 -15.06
CA ALA A 70 6.49 -13.48 -13.70
C ALA A 70 5.09 -14.09 -13.73
N LYS A 71 4.84 -15.08 -12.89
CA LYS A 71 3.49 -15.64 -12.69
C LYS A 71 2.69 -14.68 -11.81
N PRO A 72 1.35 -14.57 -11.95
CA PRO A 72 0.53 -13.75 -11.06
C PRO A 72 0.65 -14.11 -9.57
N THR A 73 1.09 -15.33 -9.26
CA THR A 73 1.35 -15.84 -7.91
C THR A 73 2.79 -15.57 -7.42
N ASP A 74 3.58 -14.81 -8.16
CA ASP A 74 4.93 -14.44 -7.77
C ASP A 74 4.93 -13.60 -6.48
N ASP A 75 5.86 -13.89 -5.57
CA ASP A 75 5.92 -13.26 -4.25
C ASP A 75 6.05 -11.73 -4.35
N MET A 76 6.78 -11.21 -5.34
CA MET A 76 6.89 -9.76 -5.53
C MET A 76 5.57 -9.15 -5.97
N ILE A 77 4.80 -9.84 -6.82
CA ILE A 77 3.48 -9.38 -7.29
C ILE A 77 2.47 -9.40 -6.15
N GLN A 78 2.48 -10.46 -5.33
CA GLN A 78 1.66 -10.53 -4.14
C GLN A 78 2.01 -9.40 -3.16
N GLN A 79 3.31 -9.18 -2.91
CA GLN A 79 3.79 -8.10 -2.07
C GLN A 79 3.38 -6.72 -2.60
N SER A 80 3.53 -6.46 -3.91
CA SER A 80 3.09 -5.22 -4.55
C SER A 80 1.59 -4.99 -4.35
N SER A 81 0.80 -6.06 -4.37
CA SER A 81 -0.65 -5.97 -4.15
C SER A 81 -0.98 -5.60 -2.70
N VAL A 82 -0.30 -6.21 -1.72
CA VAL A 82 -0.45 -5.85 -0.30
C VAL A 82 -0.04 -4.39 -0.06
N ILE A 83 1.07 -3.93 -0.65
CA ILE A 83 1.53 -2.55 -0.52
C ILE A 83 0.48 -1.58 -1.07
N ARG A 84 -0.07 -1.85 -2.27
CA ARG A 84 -1.09 -0.98 -2.87
C ARG A 84 -2.35 -0.89 -2.01
N MET A 85 -2.81 -2.02 -1.46
CA MET A 85 -3.96 -2.03 -0.55
C MET A 85 -3.66 -1.29 0.75
N GLY A 86 -2.46 -1.49 1.32
CA GLY A 86 -2.02 -0.78 2.52
C GLY A 86 -1.94 0.73 2.30
N ALA A 87 -1.31 1.17 1.21
CA ALA A 87 -1.23 2.59 0.84
C ALA A 87 -2.63 3.19 0.67
N LEU A 88 -3.54 2.48 0.01
CA LEU A 88 -4.93 2.90 -0.16
C LEU A 88 -5.65 3.07 1.20
N GLY A 89 -5.45 2.15 2.14
CA GLY A 89 -6.01 2.23 3.48
C GLY A 89 -5.48 3.42 4.31
N LEU A 90 -4.35 3.99 3.93
CA LEU A 90 -3.69 5.09 4.65
C LEU A 90 -3.88 6.46 3.98
N VAL A 91 -4.59 6.54 2.84
CA VAL A 91 -4.80 7.78 2.05
C VAL A 91 -5.32 8.95 2.90
N ASN A 92 -6.18 8.65 3.89
CA ASN A 92 -6.83 9.65 4.74
C ASN A 92 -6.26 9.72 6.17
N LEU A 93 -5.12 9.07 6.42
CA LEU A 93 -4.51 9.04 7.74
C LEU A 93 -4.05 10.44 8.18
N LYS A 94 -4.42 10.85 9.39
CA LYS A 94 -4.07 12.16 9.98
C LYS A 94 -3.19 11.98 11.22
N GLY A 95 -2.54 13.07 11.66
CA GLY A 95 -1.71 13.08 12.87
C GLY A 95 -0.30 12.50 12.66
N CYS A 96 0.42 12.20 13.75
CA CYS A 96 1.83 11.80 13.69
C CYS A 96 2.09 10.54 12.86
N GLN A 97 1.16 9.58 12.87
CA GLN A 97 1.25 8.36 12.06
C GLN A 97 1.18 8.65 10.55
N SER A 98 0.56 9.77 10.15
CA SER A 98 0.50 10.23 8.74
C SER A 98 1.89 10.51 8.17
N ILE A 99 2.79 11.08 8.97
CA ILE A 99 4.17 11.37 8.56
C ILE A 99 4.95 10.08 8.36
N ALA A 100 4.89 9.17 9.34
CA ALA A 100 5.58 7.88 9.28
C ALA A 100 5.08 7.02 8.11
N SER A 101 3.76 6.98 7.91
CA SER A 101 3.11 6.30 6.80
C SER A 101 3.50 6.90 5.44
N SER A 102 3.54 8.23 5.34
CA SER A 102 4.00 8.93 4.14
C SER A 102 5.46 8.61 3.81
N ALA A 103 6.35 8.68 4.80
CA ALA A 103 7.76 8.34 4.61
C ALA A 103 7.95 6.90 4.15
N ALA A 104 7.18 5.97 4.73
CA ALA A 104 7.17 4.57 4.33
C ALA A 104 6.74 4.40 2.85
N MET A 105 5.63 5.02 2.46
CA MET A 105 5.12 4.97 1.09
C MET A 105 6.08 5.59 0.07
N VAL A 106 6.77 6.69 0.41
CA VAL A 106 7.83 7.27 -0.43
C VAL A 106 8.99 6.30 -0.63
N GLY A 107 9.44 5.64 0.45
CA GLY A 107 10.50 4.62 0.37
C GLY A 107 10.13 3.50 -0.58
N MET A 108 8.95 2.91 -0.40
CA MET A 108 8.46 1.84 -1.30
C MET A 108 8.33 2.30 -2.75
N ALA A 109 7.81 3.50 -2.99
CA ALA A 109 7.69 4.05 -4.33
C ALA A 109 9.06 4.16 -5.02
N LYS A 110 10.09 4.57 -4.28
CA LYS A 110 11.47 4.68 -4.76
C LYS A 110 12.05 3.30 -5.10
N GLU A 111 11.90 2.32 -4.21
CA GLU A 111 12.40 0.96 -4.44
C GLU A 111 11.68 0.28 -5.61
N ALA A 112 10.36 0.40 -5.69
CA ALA A 112 9.59 -0.15 -6.80
C ALA A 112 9.97 0.46 -8.15
N LYS A 113 10.22 1.77 -8.18
CA LYS A 113 10.75 2.45 -9.37
C LYS A 113 12.12 1.90 -9.73
N MET A 114 13.03 1.74 -8.76
CA MET A 114 14.39 1.24 -9.02
C MET A 114 14.36 -0.17 -9.63
N MET A 115 13.56 -1.07 -9.06
CA MET A 115 13.36 -2.43 -9.58
C MET A 115 12.77 -2.42 -11.00
N CYS A 116 11.75 -1.59 -11.24
CA CYS A 116 11.12 -1.45 -12.55
C CYS A 116 12.11 -0.93 -13.61
N ASP A 117 12.87 0.11 -13.28
CA ASP A 117 13.88 0.69 -14.17
C ASP A 117 15.03 -0.30 -14.47
N TRP A 118 15.40 -1.11 -13.47
CA TRP A 118 16.40 -2.16 -13.66
C TRP A 118 15.90 -3.25 -14.62
N MET A 119 14.68 -3.77 -14.43
CA MET A 119 14.12 -4.79 -15.34
C MET A 119 14.01 -4.26 -16.77
N LYS A 120 13.60 -3.01 -16.95
CA LYS A 120 13.56 -2.36 -18.28
C LYS A 120 14.93 -2.27 -18.94
N ARG A 121 15.97 -1.99 -18.15
CA ARG A 121 17.35 -1.83 -18.64
C ARG A 121 17.99 -3.17 -18.99
N GLU A 122 17.86 -4.14 -18.10
CA GLU A 122 18.52 -5.44 -18.23
C GLU A 122 17.71 -6.45 -19.05
N SER A 123 16.42 -6.16 -19.30
CA SER A 123 15.47 -7.06 -19.97
C SER A 123 15.39 -8.44 -19.27
N LYS A 124 15.60 -8.46 -17.96
CA LYS A 124 15.62 -9.67 -17.12
C LYS A 124 14.53 -9.61 -16.08
N LEU A 125 13.94 -10.76 -15.80
CA LEU A 125 12.99 -10.91 -14.70
C LEU A 125 13.72 -10.76 -13.36
N LEU A 126 13.18 -9.91 -12.48
CA LEU A 126 13.64 -9.85 -11.10
C LEU A 126 13.12 -11.07 -10.34
N THR A 127 14.00 -11.72 -9.56
CA THR A 127 13.60 -12.76 -8.62
C THR A 127 13.92 -12.33 -7.19
N PHE A 128 13.14 -12.82 -6.23
CA PHE A 128 13.31 -12.50 -4.80
C PHE A 128 14.68 -12.94 -4.26
N SER A 129 15.36 -13.85 -4.95
CA SER A 129 16.66 -14.44 -4.58
C SER A 129 17.84 -13.92 -5.40
N MET A 130 17.69 -12.83 -6.16
CA MET A 130 18.79 -12.36 -7.01
C MET A 130 20.01 -11.94 -6.18
N SER A 131 21.14 -12.57 -6.48
CA SER A 131 22.47 -12.27 -5.91
C SER A 131 23.14 -11.04 -6.53
N GLU A 132 22.58 -10.45 -7.59
CA GLU A 132 23.10 -9.23 -8.22
C GLU A 132 22.00 -8.43 -8.94
N PRO A 133 22.08 -7.08 -8.95
CA PRO A 133 23.04 -6.26 -8.21
C PRO A 133 22.61 -6.02 -6.74
N PRO A 134 23.56 -5.85 -5.79
CA PRO A 134 23.30 -5.73 -4.34
C PRO A 134 22.27 -4.66 -3.96
N GLU A 135 22.15 -3.61 -4.77
CA GLU A 135 21.17 -2.55 -4.57
C GLU A 135 19.73 -3.07 -4.64
N LEU A 136 19.44 -4.09 -5.44
CA LEU A 136 18.10 -4.68 -5.55
C LEU A 136 17.76 -5.58 -4.35
N GLU A 137 18.76 -6.27 -3.80
CA GLU A 137 18.59 -7.00 -2.54
C GLU A 137 18.26 -6.04 -1.40
N GLY A 138 19.00 -4.93 -1.31
CA GLY A 138 18.72 -3.83 -0.40
C GLY A 138 17.31 -3.25 -0.60
N ALA A 139 16.89 -3.06 -1.84
CA ALA A 139 15.56 -2.58 -2.18
C ALA A 139 14.44 -3.54 -1.72
N CYS A 140 14.60 -4.85 -1.97
CA CYS A 140 13.68 -5.88 -1.48
C CYS A 140 13.60 -5.88 0.05
N PHE A 141 14.75 -5.80 0.72
CA PHE A 141 14.82 -5.76 2.19
C PHE A 141 14.13 -4.53 2.76
N ILE A 142 14.45 -3.33 2.24
CA ILE A 142 13.84 -2.07 2.67
C ILE A 142 12.33 -2.14 2.45
N ARG A 143 11.90 -2.55 1.26
CA ARG A 143 10.48 -2.68 0.92
C ARG A 143 9.73 -3.64 1.86
N ASN A 144 10.32 -4.78 2.21
CA ASN A 144 9.79 -5.71 3.22
C ASN A 144 9.64 -5.06 4.60
N ARG A 145 10.70 -4.40 5.09
CA ARG A 145 10.68 -3.76 6.42
C ARG A 145 9.68 -2.62 6.49
N THR A 146 9.63 -1.80 5.44
CA THR A 146 8.69 -0.69 5.32
C THR A 146 7.24 -1.18 5.25
N LEU A 147 6.99 -2.35 4.65
CA LEU A 147 5.66 -2.95 4.61
C LEU A 147 5.18 -3.35 6.01
N GLY A 148 6.06 -3.93 6.82
CA GLY A 148 5.74 -4.22 8.22
C GLY A 148 5.31 -2.96 9.00
N VAL A 149 6.00 -1.83 8.79
CA VAL A 149 5.63 -0.55 9.41
C VAL A 149 4.25 -0.08 8.94
N MET A 150 3.96 -0.14 7.64
CA MET A 150 2.65 0.26 7.11
C MET A 150 1.52 -0.61 7.64
N ILE A 151 1.71 -1.93 7.71
CA ILE A 151 0.72 -2.85 8.27
C ILE A 151 0.46 -2.53 9.74
N ASN A 152 1.50 -2.29 10.54
CA ASN A 152 1.35 -1.92 11.95
C ASN A 152 0.56 -0.62 12.11
N ILE A 153 0.88 0.42 11.34
CA ILE A 153 0.14 1.69 11.36
C ILE A 153 -1.33 1.47 10.95
N LEU A 154 -1.58 0.63 9.95
CA LEU A 154 -2.93 0.32 9.49
C LEU A 154 -3.75 -0.42 10.57
N GLN A 155 -3.13 -1.35 11.29
CA GLN A 155 -3.76 -2.05 12.41
C GLN A 155 -4.08 -1.10 13.56
N GLU A 156 -3.13 -0.25 13.97
CA GLU A 156 -3.32 0.74 15.03
C GLU A 156 -4.38 1.80 14.69
N SER A 157 -4.53 2.15 13.40
CA SER A 157 -5.53 3.13 12.96
C SER A 157 -6.93 2.54 12.76
N THR A 158 -7.03 1.23 12.48
CA THR A 158 -8.33 0.54 12.33
C THR A 158 -8.95 0.19 13.69
N PHE A 159 -8.12 -0.09 14.69
CA PHE A 159 -8.54 -0.37 16.06
C PHE A 159 -7.94 0.68 16.99
N PRO A 160 -8.62 1.82 17.23
CA PRO A 160 -8.17 2.73 18.26
C PRO A 160 -8.20 1.96 19.59
N SER A 161 -7.01 1.73 20.15
CA SER A 161 -6.86 1.12 21.48
C SER A 161 -7.84 1.83 22.41
N SER A 162 -8.81 1.08 22.94
CA SER A 162 -9.75 1.58 23.92
C SER A 162 -8.94 1.98 25.15
N LYS A 163 -8.52 3.24 25.22
CA LYS A 163 -8.20 3.86 26.49
C LYS A 163 -9.48 3.76 27.29
N VAL A 164 -9.49 2.87 28.27
CA VAL A 164 -10.47 2.83 29.36
C VAL A 164 -10.47 4.22 29.98
N SER A 165 -11.39 5.06 29.50
CA SER A 165 -11.76 6.29 30.18
C SER A 165 -12.65 5.86 31.34
N GLY A 166 -12.01 5.48 32.44
CA GLY A 166 -12.67 5.45 33.74
C GLY A 166 -12.96 6.89 34.17
N LYS A 167 -13.97 7.52 33.56
CA LYS A 167 -14.67 8.65 34.15
C LYS A 167 -15.70 8.09 35.12
N SER A 168 -15.27 7.89 36.35
CA SER A 168 -16.17 7.70 37.47
C SER A 168 -16.51 9.07 38.03
N ASP A 169 -17.51 9.74 37.45
CA ASP A 169 -18.14 10.90 38.10
C ASP A 169 -19.65 10.64 38.27
N GLN A 170 -19.98 10.31 39.53
CA GLN A 170 -21.16 10.63 40.35
C GLN A 170 -22.57 10.46 39.78
N ILE A 171 -23.38 9.62 40.45
CA ILE A 171 -24.77 9.98 40.82
C ILE A 171 -25.09 9.47 42.25
N LEU A 172 -25.45 10.45 43.08
CA LEU A 172 -26.13 10.38 44.38
C LEU A 172 -27.52 9.71 44.25
N LEU A 173 -27.91 8.78 45.13
CA LEU A 173 -29.32 8.52 45.43
C LEU A 173 -29.50 7.73 46.75
N MET A 174 -30.11 8.43 47.70
CA MET A 174 -30.74 8.02 48.97
C MET A 174 -29.86 7.44 50.09
#